data_AF-A0A5B0PY54-F1
#
_entry.id   AF-A0A5B0PY54-F1
#
_cell.length_a   1.000
_cell.length_b   1.000
_cell.length_c   1.000
_cell.angle_alpha   90.00
_cell.angle_beta   90.00
_cell.angle_gamma   90.00
#
_symmetry.space_group_name_H-M   'P 1'
#
loop_
_entity.id
_entity.type
_entity.pdbx_description
1 polymer ?
#
loop_
_entity_poly.entity_id
_entity_poly.type
_entity_poly.pdbx_seq_one_letter_code
_entity_poly.pdbx_strand_id
1 'polypeptide(L)'
;MSRKEFSAYLTVSHCQESYLVVAREARQAIKWAISQESRMVKLLDLLQRENPTDFESELCAKHSCSRLVLDSIYDNLAKKNCRVWMAWNSHCHELLRWSKKYLNMEDPDDRNMEQSWDLVITHCKSMWEKLINQDSIIMELEDHEEYEEEEMLQEEELQTQVENDEDILEGEDGED
;
A
#
# COMPACT_ATOMS: atom_id res chain seq x y z
N MET A 1 -21.86 -11.12 37.42
CA MET A 1 -21.21 -10.36 36.34
C MET A 1 -21.97 -9.06 36.19
N SER A 2 -21.34 -7.91 36.44
CA SER A 2 -21.97 -6.59 36.32
C SER A 2 -22.08 -6.15 34.86
N ARG A 3 -23.01 -5.23 34.51
CA ARG A 3 -23.10 -4.67 33.14
C ARG A 3 -21.78 -4.05 32.68
N LYS A 4 -21.02 -3.45 33.61
CA LYS A 4 -19.69 -2.89 33.36
C LYS A 4 -18.66 -3.96 33.01
N GLU A 5 -18.68 -5.10 33.70
CA GLU A 5 -17.82 -6.25 33.37
C GLU A 5 -18.15 -6.84 32.00
N PHE A 6 -19.43 -6.93 31.64
CA PHE A 6 -19.86 -7.42 30.32
C PHE A 6 -19.45 -6.47 29.18
N SER A 7 -19.66 -5.16 29.36
CA SER A 7 -19.24 -4.15 28.38
C SER A 7 -17.72 -4.15 28.19
N ALA A 8 -16.94 -4.20 29.27
CA ALA A 8 -15.49 -4.25 29.19
C ALA A 8 -14.99 -5.51 28.46
N TYR A 9 -15.64 -6.65 28.69
CA TYR A 9 -15.32 -7.90 27.98
C TYR A 9 -15.58 -7.79 26.47
N LEU A 10 -16.73 -7.23 26.06
CA LEU A 10 -17.06 -7.01 24.65
C LEU A 10 -16.04 -6.09 23.97
N THR A 11 -15.67 -4.96 24.60
CA THR A 11 -14.66 -4.04 24.06
C THR A 11 -13.32 -4.76 23.85
N VAL A 12 -12.86 -5.54 24.82
CA VAL A 12 -11.60 -6.30 24.70
C VAL A 12 -11.69 -7.32 23.56
N SER A 13 -12.81 -8.01 23.41
CA SER A 13 -13.03 -8.97 22.32
C SER A 13 -12.98 -8.28 20.95
N HIS A 14 -13.68 -7.16 20.80
CA HIS A 14 -13.65 -6.37 19.56
C HIS A 14 -12.25 -5.86 19.23
N CYS A 15 -11.51 -5.32 20.21
CA CYS A 15 -10.13 -4.91 19.97
C CYS A 15 -9.25 -6.07 19.51
N GLN A 16 -9.41 -7.26 20.09
CA GLN A 16 -8.64 -8.45 19.67
C GLN A 16 -8.94 -8.84 18.21
N GLU A 17 -10.20 -8.78 17.79
CA GLU A 17 -10.61 -9.00 16.40
C GLU A 17 -10.04 -7.93 15.47
N SER A 18 -10.10 -6.66 15.85
CA SER A 18 -9.50 -5.57 15.08
C SER A 18 -7.99 -5.75 14.91
N TYR A 19 -7.26 -6.15 15.96
CA TYR A 19 -5.82 -6.45 15.84
C TYR A 19 -5.54 -7.60 14.88
N LEU A 20 -6.39 -8.63 14.85
CA LEU A 20 -6.28 -9.74 13.90
C LEU A 20 -6.44 -9.27 12.46
N VAL A 21 -7.40 -8.38 12.20
CA VAL A 21 -7.63 -7.78 10.87
C VAL A 21 -6.43 -6.95 10.45
N VAL A 22 -6.01 -6.00 11.28
CA VAL A 22 -4.86 -5.12 11.00
C VAL A 22 -3.58 -5.92 10.76
N ALA A 23 -3.33 -6.97 11.55
CA ALA A 23 -2.17 -7.84 11.37
C ALA A 23 -2.18 -8.58 10.02
N ARG A 24 -3.36 -9.00 9.54
CA ARG A 24 -3.52 -9.66 8.24
C ARG A 24 -3.33 -8.67 7.10
N GLU A 25 -3.94 -7.49 7.17
CA GLU A 25 -3.84 -6.47 6.14
C GLU A 25 -2.42 -5.94 5.99
N ALA A 26 -1.73 -5.66 7.11
CA ALA A 26 -0.33 -5.27 7.12
C ALA A 26 0.56 -6.29 6.38
N ARG A 27 0.33 -7.58 6.62
CA ARG A 27 1.05 -8.64 5.91
C ARG A 27 0.64 -8.72 4.45
N GLN A 28 -0.64 -8.61 4.14
CA GLN A 28 -1.09 -8.61 2.75
C GLN A 28 -0.48 -7.46 1.94
N ALA A 29 -0.34 -6.26 2.54
CA ALA A 29 0.34 -5.12 1.93
C ALA A 29 1.81 -5.42 1.62
N ILE A 30 2.54 -6.06 2.55
CA ILE A 30 3.93 -6.46 2.30
C ILE A 30 4.02 -7.60 1.27
N LYS A 31 3.10 -8.57 1.27
CA LYS A 31 3.01 -9.62 0.23
C LYS A 31 2.77 -8.99 -1.15
N TRP A 32 1.89 -8.00 -1.22
CA TRP A 32 1.65 -7.22 -2.43
C TRP A 32 2.93 -6.51 -2.89
N ALA A 33 3.65 -5.83 -2.00
CA ALA A 33 4.89 -5.13 -2.34
C ALA A 33 5.97 -6.09 -2.89
N ILE A 34 6.14 -7.27 -2.27
CA ILE A 34 7.05 -8.31 -2.77
C ILE A 34 6.64 -8.79 -4.17
N SER A 35 5.34 -9.03 -4.40
CA SER A 35 4.84 -9.42 -5.73
C SER A 35 5.06 -8.31 -6.77
N GLN A 36 4.84 -7.06 -6.37
CA GLN A 36 4.99 -5.89 -7.23
C GLN A 36 6.44 -5.66 -7.62
N GLU A 37 7.39 -5.86 -6.72
CA GLU A 37 8.83 -5.84 -7.02
C GLU A 37 9.19 -6.87 -8.10
N SER A 38 8.72 -8.12 -7.96
CA SER A 38 8.98 -9.16 -8.95
C SER A 38 8.42 -8.79 -10.34
N ARG A 39 7.28 -8.10 -10.40
CA ARG A 39 6.71 -7.60 -11.66
C ARG A 39 7.54 -6.47 -12.24
N MET A 40 8.03 -5.56 -11.41
CA MET A 40 8.90 -4.45 -11.81
C MET A 40 10.23 -4.94 -12.40
N VAL A 41 10.82 -5.99 -11.82
CA VAL A 41 12.03 -6.62 -12.36
C VAL A 41 11.76 -7.23 -13.74
N LYS A 42 10.67 -7.98 -13.90
CA LYS A 42 10.29 -8.55 -15.20
C LYS A 42 10.03 -7.49 -16.27
N LEU A 43 9.43 -6.36 -15.89
CA LEU A 43 9.23 -5.23 -16.79
C LEU A 43 10.57 -4.62 -17.21
N LEU A 44 11.50 -4.43 -16.29
CA LEU A 44 12.85 -3.95 -16.62
C LEU A 44 13.57 -4.88 -17.59
N ASP A 45 13.49 -6.19 -17.34
CA ASP A 45 14.11 -7.20 -18.21
C ASP A 45 13.52 -7.18 -19.62
N LEU A 46 12.22 -6.87 -19.76
CA LEU A 46 11.60 -6.64 -21.08
C LEU A 46 12.15 -5.37 -21.73
N LEU A 47 12.22 -4.29 -20.96
CA LEU A 47 12.67 -2.98 -21.45
C LEU A 47 14.15 -2.98 -21.91
N GLN A 48 15.01 -3.75 -21.25
CA GLN A 48 16.44 -3.82 -21.53
C GLN A 48 16.84 -4.78 -22.65
N ARG A 49 15.90 -5.50 -23.28
CA ARG A 49 16.22 -6.39 -24.40
C ARG A 49 16.71 -5.60 -25.61
N GLU A 50 17.79 -6.09 -26.23
CA GLU A 50 18.35 -5.50 -27.46
C GLU A 50 17.35 -5.54 -28.64
N ASN A 51 16.49 -6.56 -28.69
CA ASN A 51 15.45 -6.68 -29.70
C ASN A 51 14.09 -6.47 -29.04
N PRO A 52 13.33 -5.42 -29.44
CA PRO A 52 12.00 -5.21 -28.93
C PRO A 52 11.12 -6.41 -29.30
N THR A 53 10.33 -6.84 -28.33
CA THR A 53 9.32 -7.88 -28.58
C THR A 53 8.23 -7.36 -29.50
N ASP A 54 7.54 -8.26 -30.20
CA ASP A 54 6.37 -7.92 -31.03
C ASP A 54 5.34 -7.12 -30.20
N PHE A 55 5.20 -7.47 -28.92
CA PHE A 55 4.34 -6.76 -27.96
C PHE A 55 4.74 -5.29 -27.75
N GLU A 56 6.02 -4.99 -27.55
CA GLU A 56 6.50 -3.61 -27.33
C GLU A 56 6.33 -2.77 -28.59
N SER A 57 6.56 -3.37 -29.76
CA SER A 57 6.36 -2.73 -31.05
C SER A 57 4.89 -2.45 -31.32
N GLU A 58 4.01 -3.41 -31.01
CA GLU A 58 2.55 -3.26 -31.11
C GLU A 58 2.02 -2.20 -30.14
N LEU A 59 2.53 -2.17 -28.90
CA LEU A 59 2.15 -1.18 -27.89
C LEU A 59 2.55 0.23 -28.31
N CYS A 60 3.79 0.41 -28.78
CA CYS A 60 4.28 1.67 -29.31
C CYS A 60 3.44 2.14 -30.51
N ALA A 61 3.13 1.23 -31.43
CA ALA A 61 2.30 1.53 -32.60
C ALA A 61 0.86 1.90 -32.22
N LYS A 62 0.26 1.17 -31.28
CA LYS A 62 -1.11 1.40 -30.80
C LYS A 62 -1.27 2.75 -30.11
N HIS A 63 -0.30 3.13 -29.29
CA HIS A 63 -0.34 4.37 -28.50
C HIS A 63 0.45 5.53 -29.14
N SER A 64 1.00 5.33 -30.34
CA SER A 64 1.83 6.32 -31.05
C SER A 64 2.96 6.89 -30.19
N CYS A 65 3.58 6.04 -29.36
CA CYS A 65 4.65 6.44 -28.45
C CYS A 65 5.99 5.79 -28.84
N SER A 66 7.10 6.40 -28.41
CA SER A 66 8.43 5.86 -28.64
C SER A 66 8.86 4.95 -27.49
N ARG A 67 9.89 4.13 -27.71
CA ARG A 67 10.53 3.34 -26.65
C ARG A 67 10.98 4.20 -25.46
N LEU A 68 11.52 5.39 -25.74
CA LEU A 68 11.93 6.34 -24.71
C LEU A 68 10.78 6.77 -23.79
N VAL A 69 9.54 6.83 -24.31
CA VAL A 69 8.36 7.11 -23.49
C VAL A 69 8.06 5.93 -22.55
N LEU A 70 8.20 4.69 -23.02
CA LEU A 70 8.04 3.50 -22.17
C LEU A 70 9.10 3.44 -21.06
N ASP A 71 10.35 3.76 -21.40
CA ASP A 71 11.45 3.83 -20.42
C ASP A 71 11.16 4.91 -19.37
N SER A 72 10.70 6.10 -19.79
CA SER A 72 10.33 7.18 -18.86
C SER A 72 9.15 6.81 -17.94
N ILE A 73 8.12 6.14 -18.48
CA ILE A 73 6.99 5.64 -17.68
C ILE A 73 7.49 4.63 -16.63
N TYR A 74 8.37 3.71 -17.04
CA TYR A 74 8.97 2.76 -16.11
C TYR A 74 9.79 3.45 -15.03
N ASP A 75 10.65 4.40 -15.41
CA ASP A 75 11.49 5.14 -14.46
C ASP A 75 10.65 5.87 -13.43
N ASN A 76 9.55 6.50 -13.85
CA ASN A 76 8.61 7.16 -12.95
C ASN A 76 7.92 6.15 -12.02
N LEU A 77 7.44 5.03 -12.55
CA LEU A 77 6.83 3.98 -11.74
C LEU A 77 7.81 3.39 -10.73
N ALA A 78 9.06 3.15 -11.14
CA ALA A 78 10.14 2.66 -10.30
C ALA A 78 10.49 3.66 -9.20
N LYS A 79 10.60 4.96 -9.52
CA LYS A 79 10.82 6.02 -8.53
C LYS A 79 9.70 6.06 -7.49
N LYS A 80 8.43 6.01 -7.91
CA LYS A 80 7.28 6.00 -6.99
C LYS A 80 7.33 4.80 -6.04
N ASN A 81 7.48 3.58 -6.57
CA ASN A 81 7.57 2.37 -5.75
C ASN A 81 8.78 2.40 -4.81
N CYS A 82 9.95 2.87 -5.27
CA CYS A 82 11.13 2.96 -4.44
C CYS A 82 10.91 3.89 -3.24
N ARG A 83 10.27 5.05 -3.43
CA ARG A 83 9.93 5.97 -2.33
C ARG A 83 9.03 5.30 -1.29
N VAL A 84 7.95 4.66 -1.75
CA VAL A 84 7.00 3.97 -0.86
C VAL A 84 7.70 2.86 -0.07
N TRP A 85 8.44 1.98 -0.72
CA TRP A 85 9.10 0.86 -0.04
C TRP A 85 10.20 1.31 0.91
N MET A 86 10.97 2.35 0.56
CA MET A 86 11.94 2.94 1.48
C MET A 86 11.28 3.57 2.71
N ALA A 87 10.13 4.24 2.55
CA ALA A 87 9.39 4.80 3.68
C ALA A 87 8.91 3.69 4.63
N TRP A 88 8.32 2.63 4.07
CA TRP A 88 7.84 1.48 4.84
C TRP A 88 8.95 0.72 5.56
N ASN A 89 10.17 0.69 4.98
CA ASN A 89 11.29 -0.07 5.53
C ASN A 89 11.68 0.31 6.96
N SER A 90 11.39 1.54 7.39
CA SER A 90 11.65 2.01 8.77
C SER A 90 11.00 1.14 9.85
N HIS A 91 9.81 0.58 9.57
CA HIS A 91 9.00 -0.16 10.55
C HIS A 91 8.55 -1.55 10.08
N CYS A 92 8.79 -1.93 8.81
CA CYS A 92 8.32 -3.21 8.26
C CYS A 92 8.74 -4.44 9.07
N HIS A 93 9.98 -4.51 9.57
CA HIS A 93 10.41 -5.66 10.38
C HIS A 93 9.69 -5.72 11.74
N GLU A 94 9.46 -4.57 12.37
CA GLU A 94 8.72 -4.50 13.64
C GLU A 94 7.27 -4.93 13.42
N LEU A 95 6.65 -4.44 12.34
CA LEU A 95 5.29 -4.78 11.92
C LEU A 95 5.14 -6.28 11.63
N LEU A 96 6.10 -6.88 10.90
CA LEU A 96 6.10 -8.32 10.64
C LEU A 96 6.23 -9.14 11.92
N ARG A 97 7.13 -8.77 12.84
CA ARG A 97 7.30 -9.47 14.12
C ARG A 97 6.08 -9.32 15.04
N TRP A 98 5.50 -8.13 15.09
CA TRP A 98 4.31 -7.84 15.89
C TRP A 98 3.10 -8.63 15.39
N SER A 99 2.81 -8.56 14.09
CA SER A 99 1.66 -9.22 13.46
C SER A 99 1.70 -10.74 13.56
N LYS A 100 2.90 -11.34 13.70
CA LYS A 100 3.09 -12.79 13.83
C LYS A 100 2.32 -13.40 15.01
N LYS A 101 2.08 -12.62 16.07
CA LYS A 101 1.37 -13.06 17.29
C LYS A 101 -0.12 -13.32 17.05
N TYR A 102 -0.66 -12.77 15.96
CA TYR A 102 -2.07 -12.80 15.61
C TYR A 102 -2.37 -13.82 14.50
N LEU A 103 -1.35 -14.53 13.99
CA LEU A 103 -1.52 -15.50 12.91
C LEU A 103 -1.27 -16.93 13.38
N ASN A 104 -2.04 -17.86 12.82
CA ASN A 104 -1.76 -19.28 12.92
C ASN A 104 -0.54 -19.58 12.04
N MET A 105 0.57 -20.02 12.65
CA MET A 105 1.89 -20.22 12.02
C MET A 105 1.96 -21.31 10.94
N GLU A 106 0.83 -21.77 10.40
CA GLU A 106 0.77 -22.85 9.41
C GLU A 106 0.91 -22.36 7.96
N ASP A 107 0.84 -21.05 7.69
CA ASP A 107 1.05 -20.50 6.34
C ASP A 107 2.54 -20.59 5.93
N PRO A 108 2.90 -21.41 4.91
CA PRO A 108 4.26 -21.51 4.42
C PRO A 108 4.81 -20.19 3.87
N ASP A 109 3.96 -19.32 3.31
CA ASP A 109 4.37 -18.05 2.70
C ASP A 109 4.90 -17.05 3.76
N ASP A 110 4.45 -17.17 5.00
CA ASP A 110 4.80 -16.24 6.07
C ASP A 110 6.18 -16.50 6.69
N ARG A 111 6.80 -17.65 6.41
CA ARG A 111 8.09 -18.03 7.02
C ARG A 111 9.28 -17.23 6.47
N ASN A 112 9.22 -16.79 5.22
CA ASN A 112 10.35 -16.16 4.52
C ASN A 112 10.14 -14.68 4.24
N MET A 113 9.06 -14.09 4.76
CA MET A 113 8.61 -12.75 4.38
C MET A 113 9.59 -11.64 4.79
N GLU A 114 10.27 -11.78 5.94
CA GLU A 114 11.34 -10.84 6.34
C GLU A 114 12.50 -10.86 5.32
N GLN A 115 12.92 -12.05 4.87
CA GLN A 115 14.01 -12.21 3.90
C GLN A 115 13.60 -11.70 2.50
N SER A 116 12.36 -11.96 2.09
CA SER A 116 11.83 -11.42 0.85
C SER A 116 11.77 -9.90 0.88
N TRP A 117 11.39 -9.30 2.02
CA TRP A 117 11.41 -7.85 2.19
C TRP A 117 12.82 -7.27 2.12
N ASP A 118 13.82 -7.92 2.76
CA ASP A 118 15.23 -7.50 2.66
C ASP A 118 15.71 -7.47 1.20
N LEU A 119 15.29 -8.44 0.39
CA LEU A 119 15.61 -8.50 -1.03
C LEU A 119 14.97 -7.33 -1.80
N VAL A 120 13.68 -7.07 -1.55
CA VAL A 120 12.96 -5.92 -2.14
C VAL A 120 13.70 -4.62 -1.86
N ILE A 121 14.13 -4.40 -0.62
CA ILE A 121 14.83 -3.17 -0.23
C ILE A 121 16.23 -3.08 -0.84
N THR A 122 16.93 -4.20 -0.97
CA THR A 122 18.23 -4.25 -1.64
C THR A 122 18.10 -3.89 -3.12
N HIS A 123 17.13 -4.46 -3.82
CA HIS A 123 16.85 -4.13 -5.22
C HIS A 123 16.38 -2.70 -5.38
N CYS A 124 15.49 -2.24 -4.51
CA CYS A 124 14.99 -0.87 -4.46
C CYS A 124 16.13 0.15 -4.36
N LYS A 125 17.08 -0.04 -3.43
CA LYS A 125 18.24 0.85 -3.28
C LYS A 125 19.10 0.86 -4.54
N SER A 126 19.41 -0.32 -5.09
CA SER A 126 20.19 -0.42 -6.34
C SER A 126 19.50 0.24 -7.53
N MET A 127 18.18 0.06 -7.65
CA MET A 127 17.38 0.67 -8.71
C MET A 127 17.32 2.18 -8.56
N TRP A 128 17.08 2.67 -7.34
CA TRP A 128 17.07 4.10 -7.03
C TRP A 128 18.40 4.76 -7.39
N GLU A 129 19.53 4.16 -7.01
CA GLU A 129 20.87 4.64 -7.37
C GLU A 129 21.07 4.74 -8.89
N LYS A 130 20.58 3.78 -9.67
CA LYS A 130 20.66 3.83 -11.13
C LYS A 130 19.81 4.98 -11.69
N LEU A 131 18.59 5.14 -11.19
CA LEU A 131 17.62 6.12 -11.67
C LEU A 131 17.99 7.57 -11.36
N ILE A 132 18.63 7.83 -10.21
CA ILE A 132 19.08 9.20 -9.86
C ILE A 132 20.37 9.61 -10.56
N ASN A 133 21.16 8.64 -11.02
CA ASN A 133 22.41 8.87 -11.76
C ASN A 133 22.20 8.95 -13.28
N GLN A 134 20.98 8.72 -13.78
CA GLN A 134 20.59 8.93 -15.16
C GLN A 134 19.97 10.33 -15.32
N ASP A 135 20.33 11.06 -16.38
CA ASP A 135 19.78 12.37 -16.71
C ASP A 135 18.24 12.27 -16.88
N SER A 136 17.51 12.72 -15.86
CA SER A 136 16.06 12.55 -15.79
C SER A 136 15.34 13.53 -16.73
N ILE A 137 14.68 13.03 -17.77
CA ILE A 137 13.59 13.77 -18.44
C ILE A 137 12.39 13.70 -17.49
N ILE A 138 12.13 14.80 -16.77
CA ILE A 138 11.00 14.92 -15.85
C ILE A 138 9.74 15.16 -16.68
N MET A 139 8.83 14.19 -16.72
CA MET A 139 7.42 14.42 -17.02
C MET A 139 6.72 14.42 -15.67
N GLU A 140 6.35 15.60 -15.19
CA GLU A 140 5.54 15.78 -13.98
C GLU A 140 4.18 15.14 -14.26
N LEU A 141 3.96 13.94 -13.71
CA LEU A 141 2.64 13.34 -13.66
C LEU A 141 2.00 13.83 -12.37
N GLU A 142 1.02 14.72 -12.49
CA GLU A 142 0.23 15.29 -11.41
C GLU A 142 -0.19 14.23 -10.39
N ASP A 143 -0.04 14.58 -9.11
CA ASP A 143 -0.30 13.72 -7.96
C ASP A 143 -1.82 13.51 -7.84
N HIS A 144 -2.29 12.30 -8.14
CA HIS A 144 -3.71 11.94 -8.04
C HIS A 144 -4.06 11.40 -6.64
N GLU A 145 -3.07 11.20 -5.75
CA GLU A 145 -3.30 10.75 -4.36
C GLU A 145 -3.94 11.85 -3.49
N GLU A 146 -3.73 13.13 -3.82
CA GLU A 146 -4.36 14.26 -3.11
C GLU A 146 -5.90 14.29 -3.30
N TYR A 147 -6.40 13.75 -4.43
CA TYR A 147 -7.85 13.69 -4.70
C TYR A 147 -8.56 12.54 -3.97
N GLU A 148 -7.90 11.39 -3.77
CA GLU A 148 -8.51 10.27 -3.05
C GLU A 148 -8.55 10.51 -1.52
N GLU A 149 -7.56 11.22 -0.98
CA GLU A 149 -7.55 11.62 0.43
C GLU A 149 -8.66 12.65 0.73
N GLU A 150 -8.91 13.60 -0.18
CA GLU A 150 -10.02 14.57 -0.07
C GLU A 150 -11.41 13.90 -0.13
N GLU A 151 -11.58 12.85 -0.94
CA GLU A 151 -12.87 12.13 -1.05
C GLU A 151 -13.17 11.30 0.21
N MET A 152 -12.16 10.63 0.79
CA MET A 152 -12.30 9.90 2.05
C MET A 152 -12.61 10.82 3.24
N LEU A 153 -11.97 11.99 3.31
CA LEU A 153 -12.21 12.97 4.38
C LEU A 153 -13.64 13.55 4.30
N GLN A 154 -14.18 13.77 3.10
CA GLN A 154 -15.57 14.22 2.93
C GLN A 154 -16.59 13.16 3.35
N GLU A 155 -16.31 11.88 3.10
CA GLU A 155 -17.20 10.79 3.50
C GLU A 155 -17.19 10.56 5.03
N GLU A 156 -16.03 10.73 5.69
CA GLU A 156 -15.92 10.75 7.16
C GLU A 156 -16.66 11.96 7.78
N GLU A 157 -16.55 13.15 7.20
CA GLU A 157 -17.21 14.36 7.70
C GLU A 157 -18.75 14.25 7.61
N LEU A 158 -19.27 13.63 6.54
CA LEU A 158 -20.70 13.35 6.39
C LEU A 158 -21.21 12.32 7.41
N GLN A 159 -20.46 11.26 7.71
CA GLN A 159 -20.86 10.28 8.74
C GLN A 159 -20.86 10.90 10.14
N THR A 160 -19.91 11.76 10.44
CA THR A 160 -19.82 12.44 11.74
C THR A 160 -20.94 13.48 11.93
N GLN A 161 -21.44 14.12 10.86
CA GLN A 161 -22.59 15.02 10.93
C GLN A 161 -23.91 14.27 11.19
N VAL A 162 -24.08 13.08 10.60
CA VAL A 162 -25.27 12.23 10.85
C VAL A 162 -25.32 11.74 12.30
N GLU A 163 -24.18 11.36 12.89
CA GLU A 163 -24.13 10.94 14.30
C GLU A 163 -24.42 12.10 15.28
N ASN A 164 -24.04 13.34 14.96
CA ASN A 164 -24.31 14.49 15.81
C ASN A 164 -25.78 14.97 15.74
N ASP A 165 -26.49 14.72 14.64
CA ASP A 165 -27.91 15.07 14.51
C ASP A 165 -28.84 14.05 15.19
N GLU A 166 -28.42 12.78 15.34
CA GLU A 166 -29.18 11.78 16.12
C GLU A 166 -29.11 12.01 17.64
N ASP A 167 -28.00 12.55 18.16
CA ASP A 167 -27.84 12.89 19.59
C ASP A 167 -28.59 14.18 20.01
N ILE A 168 -29.05 15.00 19.06
CA ILE A 168 -29.89 16.18 19.36
C ILE A 168 -31.37 15.80 19.60
N LEU A 169 -31.80 14.60 19.17
CA LEU A 169 -33.20 14.15 19.33
C LEU A 169 -33.49 13.42 20.65
N GLU A 170 -32.50 13.20 21.52
CA GLU A 170 -32.75 12.69 22.90
C GLU A 170 -33.11 13.79 23.92
N GLY A 171 -33.31 15.04 23.47
CA GLY A 171 -33.23 16.23 24.33
C GLY A 171 -34.50 17.04 24.61
N GLU A 172 -35.71 16.68 24.16
CA GLU A 172 -36.93 17.43 24.55
C GLU A 172 -38.14 16.48 24.66
N ASP A 173 -38.49 16.10 25.89
CA ASP A 173 -39.90 15.98 26.35
C ASP A 173 -39.94 15.61 27.82
N GLY A 174 -39.82 16.64 28.66
CA GLY A 174 -40.18 16.60 30.07
C GLY A 174 -40.64 17.97 30.51
N GLU A 175 -41.95 18.19 30.55
CA GLU A 175 -42.72 19.00 31.54
C GLU A 175 -44.11 19.35 30.98
N ASP A 176 -45.15 18.63 31.47
CA ASP A 176 -46.30 19.18 32.22
C ASP A 176 -47.36 18.10 32.52
#